data_AF-A0A7C1C506-F1
#
_entry.id   AF-A0A7C1C506-F1
#
_cell.length_a   1.000
_cell.length_b   1.000
_cell.length_c   1.000
_cell.angle_alpha   90.00
_cell.angle_beta   90.00
_cell.angle_gamma   90.00
#
_symmetry.space_group_name_H-M   'P 1'
#
loop_
_entity.id
_entity.type
_entity.pdbx_description
1 polymer ?
#
loop_
_entity_poly.entity_id
_entity_poly.type
_entity_poly.pdbx_seq_one_letter_code
_entity_poly.pdbx_strand_id
1 'polypeptide(L)'
;METLDVTQIEPRLKHPAIFQKFDALSGGEAFVIHNDHDPKPLYYQMVAERGQTFDWEYLEEGPEIWEVKISKLKLKEKPLTIGELVTEDFRKAEVFSKFGLDFCCGGGKSLKEACEEKGINEKEVETALTEVERQAKNRQQDFNNWELDFLVDYIFNIHHKYVKEAVNMLYEFSNKVANVHGENHPEVIRIASLFESIARELDPHMQKEESILFPYIKQLAVAKRENTRMGTSPFGSIEAPVSMMESEHVAVGGSMDEINHLSNGFTPPEDACSSYRALYRKLNEFEQDLHQHIHLENNILFPKAIQLEKELLA
;
A
#
# COMPACT_ATOMS: atom_id res chain seq x y z
N MET A 1 -39.00 -4.81 -2.74
CA MET A 1 -37.93 -5.05 -1.75
C MET A 1 -38.40 -6.22 -0.90
N GLU A 2 -37.60 -7.28 -0.82
CA GLU A 2 -38.01 -8.52 -0.17
C GLU A 2 -37.78 -8.45 1.35
N THR A 3 -38.70 -8.98 2.15
CA THR A 3 -38.59 -9.03 3.61
C THR A 3 -38.33 -10.47 4.05
N LEU A 4 -37.29 -10.66 4.87
CA LEU A 4 -36.99 -11.90 5.56
C LEU A 4 -37.52 -11.80 6.99
N ASP A 5 -38.55 -12.59 7.29
CA ASP A 5 -39.08 -12.70 8.65
C ASP A 5 -38.18 -13.62 9.48
N VAL A 6 -37.35 -13.01 10.33
CA VAL A 6 -36.36 -13.69 11.17
C VAL A 6 -37.03 -14.37 12.37
N THR A 7 -38.25 -13.96 12.73
CA THR A 7 -39.00 -14.56 13.84
C THR A 7 -39.41 -16.01 13.55
N GLN A 8 -39.56 -16.34 12.26
CA GLN A 8 -39.96 -17.67 11.80
C GLN A 8 -38.76 -18.63 11.58
N ILE A 9 -37.54 -18.17 11.82
CA ILE A 9 -36.31 -18.95 11.61
C ILE A 9 -35.82 -19.50 12.95
N GLU A 10 -35.40 -20.77 12.98
CA GLU A 10 -34.81 -21.39 14.18
C GLU A 10 -33.63 -20.55 14.71
N PRO A 11 -33.51 -20.30 16.03
CA PRO A 11 -32.52 -19.38 16.60
C PRO A 11 -31.07 -19.61 16.12
N ARG A 12 -30.64 -20.87 16.01
CA ARG A 12 -29.28 -21.23 15.54
C ARG A 12 -29.03 -20.96 14.05
N LEU A 13 -30.09 -20.77 13.25
CA LEU A 13 -30.03 -20.55 11.82
C LEU A 13 -30.31 -19.10 11.41
N LYS A 14 -30.72 -18.23 12.34
CA LYS A 14 -31.06 -16.82 12.06
C LYS A 14 -29.92 -16.08 11.36
N HIS A 15 -28.73 -16.02 11.98
CA HIS A 15 -27.58 -15.29 11.41
C HIS A 15 -27.06 -15.94 10.11
N PRO A 16 -26.86 -17.28 10.03
CA PRO A 16 -26.50 -17.94 8.77
C PRO A 16 -27.45 -17.65 7.61
N ALA A 17 -28.77 -17.64 7.85
CA ALA A 17 -29.76 -17.35 6.80
C ALA A 17 -29.67 -15.91 6.31
N ILE A 18 -29.43 -14.95 7.23
CA ILE A 18 -29.25 -13.53 6.88
C ILE A 18 -27.96 -13.34 6.09
N PHE A 19 -26.85 -13.98 6.49
CA PHE A 19 -25.59 -13.89 5.76
C PHE A 19 -25.67 -14.52 4.38
N GLN A 20 -26.28 -15.70 4.27
CA GLN A 20 -26.51 -16.34 2.97
C GLN A 20 -27.34 -15.44 2.04
N LYS A 21 -28.37 -14.78 2.58
CA LYS A 21 -29.21 -13.86 1.81
C LYS A 21 -28.44 -12.61 1.39
N PHE A 22 -27.64 -12.03 2.28
CA PHE A 22 -26.77 -10.89 1.98
C PHE A 22 -25.70 -11.25 0.94
N ASP A 23 -25.05 -12.39 1.07
CA ASP A 23 -23.99 -12.85 0.17
C ASP A 23 -24.53 -13.09 -1.24
N ALA A 24 -25.79 -13.53 -1.36
CA ALA A 24 -26.49 -13.73 -2.63
C ALA A 24 -26.92 -12.43 -3.34
N LEU A 25 -26.91 -11.27 -2.65
CA LEU A 25 -27.23 -9.99 -3.29
C LEU A 25 -26.17 -9.58 -4.31
N SER A 26 -26.61 -8.94 -5.39
CA SER A 26 -25.77 -8.12 -6.25
C SER A 26 -25.56 -6.74 -5.63
N GLY A 27 -24.50 -6.05 -6.05
CA GLY A 27 -24.21 -4.70 -5.59
C GLY A 27 -25.36 -3.72 -5.89
N GLY A 28 -25.78 -2.96 -4.87
CA GLY A 28 -26.89 -2.01 -4.91
C GLY A 28 -28.27 -2.62 -4.63
N GLU A 29 -28.34 -3.93 -4.38
CA GLU A 29 -29.56 -4.60 -3.95
C GLU A 29 -29.69 -4.57 -2.42
N ALA A 30 -30.92 -4.74 -1.94
CA ALA A 30 -31.24 -4.68 -0.52
C ALA A 30 -32.39 -5.63 -0.17
N PHE A 31 -32.42 -6.05 1.09
CA PHE A 31 -33.56 -6.75 1.71
C PHE A 31 -33.82 -6.18 3.10
N VAL A 32 -35.02 -6.44 3.61
CA VAL A 32 -35.41 -6.04 4.97
C VAL A 32 -35.43 -7.28 5.85
N ILE A 33 -34.93 -7.19 7.08
CA ILE A 33 -35.20 -8.17 8.13
C ILE A 33 -36.32 -7.66 9.02
N HIS A 34 -37.26 -8.56 9.35
CA HIS A 34 -38.27 -8.34 10.37
C HIS A 34 -37.92 -9.18 11.60
N ASN A 35 -37.80 -8.55 12.77
CA ASN A 35 -37.38 -9.21 14.01
C ASN A 35 -38.20 -8.72 15.21
N ASP A 36 -38.26 -9.53 16.27
CA ASP A 36 -38.99 -9.28 17.52
C ASP A 36 -38.14 -8.57 18.60
N HIS A 37 -36.90 -8.19 18.26
CA HIS A 37 -35.97 -7.46 19.12
C HIS A 37 -34.93 -6.70 18.29
N ASP A 38 -34.22 -5.77 18.92
CA ASP A 38 -33.14 -5.00 18.28
C ASP A 38 -32.03 -5.95 17.75
N PRO A 39 -31.78 -6.00 16.43
CA PRO A 39 -30.76 -6.83 15.82
C PRO A 39 -29.33 -6.26 15.93
N LYS A 40 -29.05 -5.33 16.86
CA LYS A 40 -27.71 -4.78 17.10
C LYS A 40 -26.57 -5.81 17.25
N PRO A 41 -26.73 -6.99 17.90
CA PRO A 41 -25.68 -8.01 17.91
C PRO A 41 -25.33 -8.56 16.52
N LEU A 42 -26.35 -8.72 15.66
CA LEU A 42 -26.17 -9.14 14.27
C LEU A 42 -25.42 -8.08 13.47
N TYR A 43 -25.69 -6.78 13.68
CA TYR A 43 -24.94 -5.69 13.07
C TYR A 43 -23.43 -5.83 13.35
N TYR A 44 -23.04 -5.99 14.61
CA TYR A 44 -21.62 -6.12 14.97
C TYR A 44 -20.98 -7.38 14.36
N GLN A 45 -21.73 -8.47 14.26
CA GLN A 45 -21.22 -9.68 13.60
C GLN A 45 -21.06 -9.49 12.10
N MET A 46 -21.98 -8.80 11.42
CA MET A 46 -21.83 -8.47 10.00
C MET A 46 -20.61 -7.58 9.76
N VAL A 47 -20.36 -6.59 10.62
CA VAL A 47 -19.15 -5.75 10.54
C VAL A 47 -17.88 -6.60 10.68
N ALA A 48 -17.85 -7.54 11.63
CA ALA A 48 -16.69 -8.39 11.86
C ALA A 48 -16.40 -9.34 10.69
N GLU A 49 -17.43 -9.90 10.06
CA GLU A 49 -17.24 -10.90 8.99
C GLU A 49 -17.25 -10.34 7.57
N ARG A 50 -17.88 -9.19 7.32
CA ARG A 50 -18.07 -8.62 5.98
C ARG A 50 -17.50 -7.20 5.83
N GLY A 51 -16.95 -6.62 6.91
CA GLY A 51 -16.41 -5.26 6.90
C GLY A 51 -17.49 -4.21 6.59
N GLN A 52 -17.06 -3.05 6.09
CA GLN A 52 -17.96 -1.94 5.73
C GLN A 52 -18.47 -2.06 4.28
N THR A 53 -19.04 -3.22 3.94
CA THR A 53 -19.53 -3.52 2.56
C THR A 53 -21.05 -3.37 2.40
N PHE A 54 -21.73 -2.89 3.44
CA PHE A 54 -23.18 -2.77 3.49
C PHE A 54 -23.62 -1.51 4.25
N ASP A 55 -24.82 -1.03 3.93
CA ASP A 55 -25.53 -0.03 4.73
C ASP A 55 -26.57 -0.70 5.63
N TRP A 56 -26.78 -0.10 6.80
CA TRP A 56 -27.71 -0.55 7.83
C TRP A 56 -28.69 0.58 8.18
N GLU A 57 -29.95 0.43 7.79
CA GLU A 57 -30.99 1.45 7.95
C GLU A 57 -32.15 0.88 8.76
N TYR A 58 -32.43 1.45 9.93
CA TYR A 58 -33.64 1.13 10.67
C TYR A 58 -34.85 1.76 9.95
N LEU A 59 -35.81 0.91 9.58
CA LEU A 59 -37.10 1.34 9.05
C LEU A 59 -38.14 1.47 10.16
N GLU A 60 -38.04 0.61 11.18
CA GLU A 60 -38.88 0.64 12.38
C GLU A 60 -38.06 0.23 13.61
N GLU A 61 -38.19 1.00 14.70
CA GLU A 61 -37.42 0.85 15.93
C GLU A 61 -38.33 0.59 17.15
N GLY A 62 -38.88 -0.62 17.24
CA GLY A 62 -39.47 -1.17 18.45
C GLY A 62 -40.65 -0.40 19.05
N PRO A 63 -41.16 -0.85 20.23
CA PRO A 63 -40.61 -1.94 21.04
C PRO A 63 -41.01 -3.35 20.59
N GLU A 64 -42.01 -3.49 19.74
CA GLU A 64 -42.59 -4.80 19.34
C GLU A 64 -42.07 -5.31 17.99
N ILE A 65 -41.73 -4.38 17.08
CA ILE A 65 -41.29 -4.69 15.71
C ILE A 65 -39.99 -3.96 15.44
N TRP A 66 -39.01 -4.67 14.89
CA TRP A 66 -37.77 -4.11 14.41
C TRP A 66 -37.60 -4.47 12.94
N GLU A 67 -37.67 -3.46 12.08
CA GLU A 67 -37.40 -3.61 10.66
C GLU A 67 -36.10 -2.92 10.29
N VAL A 68 -35.16 -3.68 9.73
CA VAL A 68 -33.88 -3.15 9.28
C VAL A 68 -33.69 -3.49 7.82
N LYS A 69 -33.42 -2.47 7.02
CA LYS A 69 -33.00 -2.63 5.64
C LYS A 69 -31.48 -2.77 5.58
N ILE A 70 -31.04 -3.88 5.01
CA ILE A 70 -29.63 -4.20 4.78
C ILE A 70 -29.38 -4.08 3.28
N SER A 71 -28.54 -3.12 2.90
CA SER A 71 -28.22 -2.86 1.48
C SER A 71 -26.79 -3.27 1.19
N LYS A 72 -26.58 -4.13 0.18
CA LYS A 72 -25.23 -4.44 -0.29
C LYS A 72 -24.76 -3.29 -1.15
N LEU A 73 -23.65 -2.65 -0.78
CA LEU A 73 -23.12 -1.56 -1.56
C LEU A 73 -22.72 -2.07 -2.96
N LYS A 74 -22.94 -1.27 -4.01
CA LYS A 74 -22.34 -1.58 -5.31
C LYS A 74 -20.84 -1.68 -5.11
N LEU A 75 -20.21 -2.69 -5.70
CA LEU A 75 -18.77 -2.65 -5.97
C LEU A 75 -18.53 -1.57 -7.05
N LYS A 76 -18.70 -0.34 -6.61
CA LYS A 76 -18.34 0.96 -7.16
C LYS A 76 -18.41 1.90 -5.97
N GLU A 77 -17.35 2.40 -5.39
CA GLU A 77 -15.91 2.27 -5.55
C GLU A 77 -15.44 2.52 -4.11
N LYS A 78 -14.71 1.60 -3.44
CA LYS A 78 -13.71 2.16 -2.51
C LYS A 78 -12.87 3.04 -3.43
N PRO A 79 -12.79 4.37 -3.22
CA PRO A 79 -12.01 5.21 -4.11
C PRO A 79 -10.64 4.57 -4.24
N LEU A 80 -10.19 4.38 -5.49
CA LEU A 80 -8.90 3.74 -5.75
C LEU A 80 -7.87 4.38 -4.83
N THR A 81 -7.09 3.55 -4.17
CA THR A 81 -6.04 4.06 -3.33
C THR A 81 -4.99 4.73 -4.21
N ILE A 82 -4.21 5.64 -3.65
CA ILE A 82 -3.13 6.28 -4.41
C ILE A 82 -2.10 5.24 -4.90
N GLY A 83 -1.91 4.14 -4.17
CA GLY A 83 -1.14 2.98 -4.63
C GLY A 83 -1.77 2.30 -5.84
N GLU A 84 -3.06 1.96 -5.79
CA GLU A 84 -3.77 1.35 -6.92
C GLU A 84 -3.74 2.24 -8.17
N LEU A 85 -3.88 3.55 -8.01
CA LEU A 85 -3.76 4.52 -9.12
C LEU A 85 -2.38 4.45 -9.79
N VAL A 86 -1.29 4.31 -9.02
CA VAL A 86 0.07 4.15 -9.57
C VAL A 86 0.25 2.78 -10.21
N THR A 87 -0.35 1.72 -9.64
CA THR A 87 -0.31 0.38 -10.24
C THR A 87 -1.02 0.34 -11.60
N GLU A 88 -2.13 1.07 -11.77
CA GLU A 88 -2.83 1.20 -13.06
C GLU A 88 -2.05 2.05 -14.09
N ASP A 89 -1.42 3.13 -13.63
CA ASP A 89 -0.60 4.01 -14.46
C ASP A 89 0.54 4.62 -13.64
N PHE A 90 1.73 4.02 -13.76
CA PHE A 90 2.93 4.45 -13.06
C PHE A 90 3.32 5.92 -13.30
N ARG A 91 2.85 6.58 -14.38
CA ARG A 91 3.10 8.03 -14.60
C ARG A 91 2.44 8.89 -13.53
N LYS A 92 1.40 8.38 -12.85
CA LYS A 92 0.77 9.06 -11.72
C LYS A 92 1.69 9.16 -10.50
N ALA A 93 2.73 8.32 -10.39
CA ALA A 93 3.75 8.42 -9.35
C ALA A 93 4.43 9.80 -9.34
N GLU A 94 4.77 10.34 -10.51
CA GLU A 94 5.41 11.66 -10.61
C GLU A 94 4.49 12.78 -10.08
N VAL A 95 3.18 12.65 -10.31
CA VAL A 95 2.19 13.58 -9.76
C VAL A 95 2.19 13.48 -8.24
N PHE A 96 2.05 12.29 -7.67
CA PHE A 96 2.01 12.11 -6.22
C PHE A 96 3.31 12.59 -5.54
N SER A 97 4.48 12.26 -6.10
CA SER A 97 5.78 12.75 -5.63
C SER A 97 5.85 14.28 -5.64
N LYS A 98 5.37 14.94 -6.70
CA LYS A 98 5.34 16.41 -6.80
C LYS A 98 4.51 17.07 -5.69
N PHE A 99 3.43 16.41 -5.28
CA PHE A 99 2.58 16.88 -4.18
C PHE A 99 3.04 16.36 -2.81
N GLY A 100 4.11 15.54 -2.72
CA GLY A 100 4.56 14.96 -1.46
C GLY A 100 3.57 13.94 -0.86
N LEU A 101 2.81 13.26 -1.73
CA LEU A 101 1.87 12.20 -1.37
C LEU A 101 2.56 10.83 -1.43
N ASP A 102 2.57 10.12 -0.32
CA ASP A 102 3.23 8.82 -0.15
C ASP A 102 2.40 7.67 -0.74
N PHE A 103 2.65 7.35 -2.00
CA PHE A 103 1.98 6.26 -2.72
C PHE A 103 2.65 4.88 -2.54
N CYS A 104 3.82 4.81 -1.90
CA CYS A 104 4.57 3.57 -1.76
C CYS A 104 4.27 2.89 -0.41
N CYS A 105 4.47 3.56 0.72
CA CYS A 105 4.17 3.05 2.06
C CYS A 105 2.73 3.41 2.47
N GLY A 106 2.32 4.65 2.20
CA GLY A 106 0.97 5.16 2.40
C GLY A 106 -0.03 4.79 1.30
N GLY A 107 0.37 3.91 0.37
CA GLY A 107 -0.37 3.54 -0.84
C GLY A 107 -1.78 3.03 -0.60
N GLY A 108 -2.12 2.54 0.60
CA GLY A 108 -3.45 2.04 0.96
C GLY A 108 -4.53 3.12 1.22
N LYS A 109 -4.15 4.41 1.20
CA LYS A 109 -5.06 5.54 1.42
C LYS A 109 -5.74 5.99 0.13
N SER A 110 -6.97 6.47 0.22
CA SER A 110 -7.61 7.19 -0.87
C SER A 110 -6.91 8.53 -1.16
N LEU A 111 -7.13 9.08 -2.36
CA LEU A 111 -6.60 10.40 -2.72
C LEU A 111 -7.03 11.48 -1.71
N LYS A 112 -8.28 11.44 -1.29
CA LYS A 112 -8.85 12.38 -0.33
C LYS A 112 -8.15 12.31 1.02
N GLU A 113 -8.02 11.11 1.60
CA GLU A 113 -7.35 10.91 2.89
C GLU A 113 -5.89 11.39 2.84
N ALA A 114 -5.16 11.04 1.77
CA ALA A 114 -3.77 11.44 1.60
C ALA A 114 -3.62 12.98 1.46
N CYS A 115 -4.54 13.63 0.74
CA CYS A 115 -4.57 15.09 0.63
C CYS A 115 -4.90 15.78 1.95
N GLU A 116 -5.90 15.28 2.69
CA GLU A 116 -6.34 15.84 3.97
C GLU A 116 -5.22 15.81 5.03
N GLU A 117 -4.47 14.72 5.11
CA GLU A 117 -3.34 14.58 6.05
C GLU A 117 -2.21 15.57 5.79
N LYS A 118 -1.93 15.89 4.51
CA LYS A 118 -0.86 16.81 4.11
C LYS A 118 -1.35 18.25 3.92
N GLY A 119 -2.64 18.52 4.09
CA GLY A 119 -3.24 19.85 3.89
C GLY A 119 -3.22 20.31 2.42
N ILE A 120 -3.30 19.37 1.48
CA ILE A 120 -3.23 19.61 0.04
C ILE A 120 -4.64 19.72 -0.53
N ASN A 121 -4.81 20.59 -1.54
CA ASN A 121 -6.07 20.71 -2.27
C ASN A 121 -6.25 19.53 -3.23
N GLU A 122 -7.15 18.60 -2.90
CA GLU A 122 -7.49 17.41 -3.69
C GLU A 122 -7.72 17.73 -5.18
N LYS A 123 -8.41 18.82 -5.49
CA LYS A 123 -8.73 19.21 -6.88
C LYS A 123 -7.51 19.55 -7.72
N GLU A 124 -6.45 20.07 -7.09
CA GLU A 124 -5.20 20.37 -7.80
C GLU A 124 -4.49 19.08 -8.21
N VAL A 125 -4.52 18.07 -7.34
CA VAL A 125 -3.97 16.75 -7.62
C VAL A 125 -4.78 16.03 -8.69
N GLU A 126 -6.11 16.03 -8.59
CA GLU A 126 -7.01 15.47 -9.61
C GLU A 126 -6.78 16.08 -10.99
N THR A 127 -6.57 17.40 -11.05
CA THR A 127 -6.29 18.11 -12.31
C THR A 127 -4.96 17.64 -12.91
N ALA A 128 -3.92 17.49 -12.09
CA ALA A 128 -2.61 17.00 -12.53
C ALA A 128 -2.68 15.53 -13.01
N LEU A 129 -3.42 14.68 -12.31
CA LEU A 129 -3.66 13.28 -12.73
C LEU A 129 -4.38 13.20 -14.08
N THR A 130 -5.41 14.01 -14.26
CA THR A 130 -6.16 14.07 -15.53
C THR A 130 -5.28 14.50 -16.70
N GLU A 131 -4.31 15.39 -16.47
CA GLU A 131 -3.37 15.81 -17.51
C GLU A 131 -2.44 14.67 -17.95
N VAL A 132 -1.97 13.84 -17.00
CA VAL A 132 -1.18 12.64 -17.31
C VAL A 132 -1.99 11.63 -18.14
N GLU A 133 -3.27 11.46 -17.82
CA GLU A 133 -4.16 10.56 -18.58
C GLU A 133 -4.38 11.01 -20.02
N ARG A 134 -4.38 12.32 -20.28
CA ARG A 134 -4.52 12.91 -21.62
C ARG A 134 -3.29 12.73 -22.49
N GLN A 135 -2.12 12.51 -21.89
CA GLN A 135 -0.90 12.25 -22.64
C GLN A 135 -0.92 10.84 -23.23
N ALA A 136 -0.51 10.71 -24.50
CA ALA A 136 -0.48 9.43 -25.20
C ALA A 136 0.27 8.37 -24.37
N LYS A 137 -0.39 7.22 -24.12
CA LYS A 137 0.23 6.08 -23.46
C LYS A 137 1.37 5.56 -24.34
N ASN A 138 2.61 5.90 -23.99
CA ASN A 138 3.76 5.18 -24.50
C ASN A 138 3.75 3.75 -23.94
N ARG A 139 4.57 2.85 -24.53
CA ARG A 139 4.76 1.46 -24.05
C ARG A 139 5.29 1.47 -22.62
N GLN A 140 4.37 1.54 -21.67
CA GLN A 140 4.65 1.49 -20.24
C GLN A 140 4.75 0.04 -19.79
N GLN A 141 5.54 -0.18 -18.73
CA GLN A 141 5.61 -1.48 -18.09
C GLN A 141 4.35 -1.66 -17.24
N ASP A 142 3.52 -2.61 -17.64
CA ASP A 142 2.35 -3.03 -16.89
C ASP A 142 2.80 -4.04 -15.83
N PHE A 143 3.38 -3.51 -14.75
CA PHE A 143 3.88 -4.31 -13.63
C PHE A 143 2.78 -5.18 -13.02
N ASN A 144 1.52 -4.76 -13.14
CA ASN A 144 0.39 -5.51 -12.62
C ASN A 144 0.12 -6.82 -13.39
N ASN A 145 0.60 -6.94 -14.62
CA ASN A 145 0.47 -8.16 -15.42
C ASN A 145 1.74 -9.03 -15.45
N TRP A 146 2.74 -8.71 -14.62
CA TRP A 146 3.95 -9.53 -14.53
C TRP A 146 3.75 -10.73 -13.62
N GLU A 147 4.33 -11.85 -14.03
CA GLU A 147 4.45 -13.04 -13.17
C GLU A 147 5.32 -12.72 -11.95
N LEU A 148 4.97 -13.27 -10.79
CA LEU A 148 5.63 -12.92 -9.53
C LEU A 148 7.12 -13.30 -9.52
N ASP A 149 7.49 -14.43 -10.13
CA ASP A 149 8.90 -14.83 -10.23
C ASP A 149 9.72 -13.84 -11.05
N PHE A 150 9.15 -13.32 -12.13
CA PHE A 150 9.75 -12.26 -12.94
C PHE A 150 9.79 -10.90 -12.24
N LEU A 151 8.73 -10.52 -11.53
CA LEU A 151 8.71 -9.26 -10.76
C LEU A 151 9.77 -9.27 -9.64
N VAL A 152 9.95 -10.39 -8.94
CA VAL A 152 11.04 -10.59 -7.99
C VAL A 152 12.40 -10.42 -8.67
N ASP A 153 12.61 -11.04 -9.83
CA ASP A 153 13.86 -10.91 -10.58
C ASP A 153 14.11 -9.45 -10.99
N TYR A 154 13.08 -8.73 -11.39
CA TYR A 154 13.20 -7.32 -11.73
C TYR A 154 13.60 -6.47 -10.52
N ILE A 155 12.89 -6.60 -9.40
CA ILE A 155 13.18 -5.84 -8.18
C ILE A 155 14.63 -6.07 -7.73
N PHE A 156 15.06 -7.33 -7.69
CA PHE A 156 16.42 -7.68 -7.34
C PHE A 156 17.46 -7.10 -8.33
N ASN A 157 17.23 -7.25 -9.63
CA ASN A 157 18.24 -6.87 -10.63
C ASN A 157 18.29 -5.38 -10.94
N ILE A 158 17.20 -4.65 -10.71
CA ILE A 158 17.10 -3.22 -11.00
C ILE A 158 17.29 -2.43 -9.70
N HIS A 159 16.43 -2.63 -8.72
CA HIS A 159 16.39 -1.80 -7.51
C HIS A 159 17.46 -2.22 -6.49
N HIS A 160 17.53 -3.49 -6.06
CA HIS A 160 18.48 -3.89 -5.01
C HIS A 160 19.94 -3.65 -5.41
N LYS A 161 20.28 -3.96 -6.68
CA LYS A 161 21.63 -3.68 -7.22
C LYS A 161 21.94 -2.18 -7.21
N TYR A 162 21.00 -1.36 -7.66
CA TYR A 162 21.16 0.09 -7.64
C TYR A 162 21.33 0.62 -6.20
N VAL A 163 20.42 0.24 -5.30
CA VAL A 163 20.42 0.67 -3.89
C VAL A 163 21.75 0.33 -3.23
N LYS A 164 22.25 -0.89 -3.42
CA LYS A 164 23.54 -1.33 -2.85
C LYS A 164 24.73 -0.49 -3.32
N GLU A 165 24.75 -0.08 -4.58
CA GLU A 165 25.78 0.80 -5.12
C GLU A 165 25.61 2.25 -4.63
N ALA A 166 24.38 2.76 -4.64
CA ALA A 166 24.05 4.13 -4.31
C ALA A 166 24.28 4.45 -2.83
N VAL A 167 23.93 3.53 -1.92
CA VAL A 167 24.07 3.70 -0.46
C VAL A 167 25.53 3.97 -0.07
N ASN A 168 26.49 3.25 -0.64
CA ASN A 168 27.91 3.46 -0.33
C ASN A 168 28.37 4.89 -0.70
N MET A 169 28.03 5.33 -1.91
CA MET A 169 28.38 6.68 -2.39
C MET A 169 27.71 7.78 -1.56
N LEU A 170 26.41 7.63 -1.29
CA LEU A 170 25.63 8.59 -0.54
C LEU A 170 26.09 8.69 0.92
N TYR A 171 26.49 7.58 1.54
CA TYR A 171 27.07 7.57 2.87
C TYR A 171 28.38 8.37 2.92
N GLU A 172 29.28 8.18 1.95
CA GLU A 172 30.53 8.94 1.89
C GLU A 172 30.28 10.44 1.64
N PHE A 173 29.39 10.77 0.71
CA PHE A 173 29.11 12.16 0.34
C PHE A 173 28.38 12.91 1.45
N SER A 174 27.38 12.30 2.08
CA SER A 174 26.65 12.92 3.18
C SER A 174 27.58 13.26 4.35
N ASN A 175 28.45 12.34 4.76
CA ASN A 175 29.46 12.59 5.78
C ASN A 175 30.46 13.68 5.38
N LYS A 176 30.95 13.67 4.14
CA LYS A 176 31.87 14.70 3.65
C LYS A 176 31.24 16.08 3.67
N VAL A 177 29.99 16.21 3.18
CA VAL A 177 29.27 17.48 3.15
C VAL A 177 28.99 17.96 4.57
N ALA A 178 28.53 17.08 5.47
CA ALA A 178 28.34 17.40 6.89
C ALA A 178 29.62 17.95 7.54
N ASN A 179 30.77 17.29 7.31
CA ASN A 179 32.05 17.71 7.89
C ASN A 179 32.54 19.08 7.36
N VAL A 180 32.29 19.39 6.09
CA VAL A 180 32.80 20.62 5.46
C VAL A 180 31.85 21.80 5.64
N HIS A 181 30.55 21.55 5.55
CA HIS A 181 29.53 22.59 5.50
C HIS A 181 28.69 22.69 6.77
N GLY A 182 28.76 21.73 7.70
CA GLY A 182 27.87 21.64 8.85
C GLY A 182 27.89 22.82 9.82
N GLU A 183 28.97 23.62 9.85
CA GLU A 183 28.99 24.86 10.64
C GLU A 183 28.04 25.94 10.08
N ASN A 184 27.99 26.07 8.75
CA ASN A 184 27.15 27.06 8.07
C ASN A 184 25.78 26.50 7.64
N HIS A 185 25.70 25.18 7.47
CA HIS A 185 24.55 24.43 6.98
C HIS A 185 24.27 23.25 7.95
N PRO A 186 23.79 23.51 9.18
CA PRO A 186 23.63 22.48 10.20
C PRO A 186 22.67 21.35 9.80
N GLU A 187 21.75 21.60 8.86
CA GLU A 187 20.84 20.60 8.31
C GLU A 187 21.59 19.43 7.65
N VAL A 188 22.77 19.66 7.05
CA VAL A 188 23.52 18.57 6.42
C VAL A 188 24.09 17.56 7.42
N ILE A 189 24.30 17.97 8.67
CA ILE A 189 24.68 17.06 9.76
C ILE A 189 23.53 16.11 10.06
N ARG A 190 22.31 16.65 10.11
CA ARG A 190 21.10 15.83 10.34
C ARG A 190 20.84 14.89 9.17
N ILE A 191 20.99 15.37 7.93
CA ILE A 191 20.87 14.54 6.71
C ILE A 191 21.86 13.37 6.76
N ALA A 192 23.12 13.60 7.14
CA ALA A 192 24.11 12.53 7.24
C ALA A 192 23.74 11.48 8.29
N SER A 193 23.24 11.90 9.46
CA SER A 193 22.78 10.98 10.52
C SER A 193 21.55 10.16 10.10
N LEU A 194 20.61 10.76 9.37
CA LEU A 194 19.45 10.05 8.83
C LEU A 194 19.91 9.02 7.78
N PHE A 195 20.77 9.44 6.86
CA PHE A 195 21.27 8.56 5.80
C PHE A 195 22.12 7.40 6.35
N GLU A 196 22.92 7.62 7.39
CA GLU A 196 23.61 6.54 8.10
C GLU A 196 22.63 5.50 8.66
N SER A 197 21.47 5.94 9.17
CA SER A 197 20.45 5.03 9.69
C SER A 197 19.82 4.21 8.56
N ILE A 198 19.45 4.87 7.45
CA ILE A 198 18.96 4.22 6.23
C ILE A 198 19.98 3.17 5.72
N ALA A 199 21.26 3.54 5.64
CA ALA A 199 22.32 2.64 5.18
C ALA A 199 22.48 1.39 6.05
N ARG A 200 22.27 1.52 7.37
CA ARG A 200 22.32 0.38 8.32
C ARG A 200 21.10 -0.53 8.22
N GLU A 201 19.96 -0.01 7.79
CA GLU A 201 18.71 -0.76 7.71
C GLU A 201 18.53 -1.48 6.36
N LEU A 202 18.91 -0.84 5.25
CA LEU A 202 18.64 -1.35 3.90
C LEU A 202 19.37 -2.65 3.55
N ASP A 203 20.65 -2.83 3.90
CA ASP A 203 21.37 -4.06 3.54
C ASP A 203 20.83 -5.31 4.28
N PRO A 204 20.60 -5.28 5.60
CA PRO A 204 19.91 -6.36 6.29
C PRO A 204 18.47 -6.59 5.80
N HIS A 205 17.75 -5.52 5.46
CA HIS A 205 16.41 -5.58 4.89
C HIS A 205 16.38 -6.39 3.58
N MET A 206 17.15 -5.94 2.56
CA MET A 206 17.23 -6.60 1.26
C MET A 206 17.72 -8.06 1.40
N GLN A 207 18.64 -8.35 2.33
CA GLN A 207 19.10 -9.73 2.57
C GLN A 207 17.98 -10.66 3.05
N LYS A 208 17.06 -10.19 3.89
CA LYS A 208 15.90 -10.99 4.33
C LYS A 208 14.99 -11.29 3.15
N GLU A 209 14.79 -10.32 2.27
CA GLU A 209 14.01 -10.53 1.06
C GLU A 209 14.69 -11.54 0.13
N GLU A 210 15.94 -11.28 -0.25
CA GLU A 210 16.71 -12.09 -1.19
C GLU A 210 16.93 -13.53 -0.72
N SER A 211 17.10 -13.73 0.59
CA SER A 211 17.44 -15.04 1.16
C SER A 211 16.22 -15.85 1.58
N ILE A 212 15.10 -15.19 1.90
CA ILE A 212 13.91 -15.84 2.48
C ILE A 212 12.64 -15.53 1.68
N LEU A 213 12.24 -14.26 1.60
CA LEU A 213 10.94 -13.88 1.07
C LEU A 213 10.82 -14.11 -0.44
N PHE A 214 11.77 -13.61 -1.22
CA PHE A 214 11.82 -13.75 -2.68
C PHE A 214 11.92 -15.22 -3.13
N PRO A 215 12.78 -16.08 -2.55
CA PRO A 215 12.77 -17.50 -2.84
C PRO A 215 11.41 -18.16 -2.56
N TYR A 216 10.74 -17.78 -1.48
CA TYR A 216 9.42 -18.33 -1.15
C TYR A 216 8.35 -17.89 -2.15
N ILE A 217 8.32 -16.60 -2.52
CA ILE A 217 7.40 -16.08 -3.54
C ILE A 217 7.60 -16.78 -4.90
N LYS A 218 8.86 -17.03 -5.29
CA LYS A 218 9.17 -17.80 -6.49
C LYS A 218 8.65 -19.24 -6.41
N GLN A 219 8.72 -19.89 -5.25
CA GLN A 219 8.14 -21.22 -5.05
C GLN A 219 6.62 -21.21 -5.22
N LEU A 220 5.92 -20.19 -4.69
CA LEU A 220 4.47 -20.03 -4.90
C LEU A 220 4.13 -19.91 -6.40
N ALA A 221 4.88 -19.09 -7.15
CA ALA A 221 4.67 -18.92 -8.59
C ALA A 221 4.87 -20.23 -9.37
N VAL A 222 5.93 -20.98 -9.04
CA VAL A 222 6.18 -22.31 -9.64
C VAL A 222 5.06 -23.28 -9.29
N ALA A 223 4.64 -23.35 -8.03
CA ALA A 223 3.59 -24.27 -7.59
C ALA A 223 2.26 -24.01 -8.29
N LYS A 224 1.89 -22.73 -8.49
CA LYS A 224 0.71 -22.34 -9.27
C LYS A 224 0.80 -22.81 -10.72
N ARG A 225 1.94 -22.57 -11.37
CA ARG A 225 2.17 -22.92 -12.78
C ARG A 225 2.17 -24.43 -13.01
N GLU A 226 2.72 -25.20 -12.08
CA GLU A 226 2.83 -26.67 -12.16
C GLU A 226 1.65 -27.40 -11.50
N ASN A 227 0.72 -26.65 -10.88
CA ASN A 227 -0.41 -27.18 -10.12
C ASN A 227 0.04 -28.19 -9.05
N THR A 228 1.10 -27.86 -8.32
CA THR A 228 1.67 -28.69 -7.25
C THR A 228 1.24 -28.17 -5.88
N ARG A 229 1.13 -29.08 -4.91
CA ARG A 229 0.83 -28.70 -3.52
C ARG A 229 2.08 -28.10 -2.87
N MET A 230 1.91 -26.94 -2.25
CA MET A 230 2.95 -26.35 -1.41
C MET A 230 3.02 -27.05 -0.05
N GLY A 231 4.23 -27.21 0.47
CA GLY A 231 4.45 -27.57 1.87
C GLY A 231 4.13 -26.40 2.80
N THR A 232 4.06 -26.67 4.10
CA THR A 232 3.94 -25.61 5.11
C THR A 232 5.16 -24.69 5.06
N SER A 233 4.93 -23.38 5.06
CA SER A 233 6.01 -22.40 5.12
C SER A 233 6.83 -22.54 6.41
N PRO A 234 8.16 -22.32 6.38
CA PRO A 234 9.00 -22.35 7.58
C PRO A 234 8.64 -21.28 8.62
N PHE A 235 7.84 -20.28 8.24
CA PHE A 235 7.35 -19.20 9.10
C PHE A 235 5.82 -19.18 9.25
N GLY A 236 5.14 -20.29 8.89
CA GLY A 236 3.68 -20.39 8.98
C GLY A 236 2.98 -19.75 7.77
N SER A 237 2.83 -18.43 7.77
CA SER A 237 2.26 -17.66 6.66
C SER A 237 3.17 -16.52 6.24
N ILE A 238 3.18 -16.20 4.96
CA ILE A 238 3.92 -15.08 4.36
C ILE A 238 3.48 -13.71 4.89
N GLU A 239 2.29 -13.58 5.49
CA GLU A 239 1.81 -12.31 6.05
C GLU A 239 2.74 -11.75 7.13
N ALA A 240 3.31 -12.61 7.99
CA ALA A 240 4.19 -12.19 9.07
C ALA A 240 5.52 -11.57 8.57
N PRO A 241 6.30 -12.20 7.68
CA PRO A 241 7.50 -11.57 7.12
C PRO A 241 7.16 -10.35 6.25
N VAL A 242 6.06 -10.35 5.49
CA VAL A 242 5.62 -9.17 4.72
C VAL A 242 5.37 -7.97 5.63
N SER A 243 4.63 -8.16 6.72
CA SER A 243 4.34 -7.07 7.67
C SER A 243 5.61 -6.50 8.31
N MET A 244 6.64 -7.32 8.52
CA MET A 244 7.95 -6.84 8.96
C MET A 244 8.63 -5.97 7.89
N MET A 245 8.60 -6.37 6.62
CA MET A 245 9.20 -5.57 5.53
C MET A 245 8.47 -4.22 5.38
N GLU A 246 7.13 -4.23 5.39
CA GLU A 246 6.32 -3.01 5.31
C GLU A 246 6.60 -2.04 6.47
N SER A 247 6.81 -2.55 7.69
CA SER A 247 7.18 -1.70 8.83
C SER A 247 8.55 -1.06 8.66
N GLU A 248 9.51 -1.75 8.03
CA GLU A 248 10.83 -1.20 7.74
C GLU A 248 10.77 -0.19 6.59
N HIS A 249 9.93 -0.43 5.58
CA HIS A 249 9.65 0.54 4.53
C HIS A 249 9.13 1.87 5.09
N VAL A 250 8.20 1.82 6.04
CA VAL A 250 7.69 3.04 6.70
C VAL A 250 8.81 3.79 7.43
N ALA A 251 9.72 3.09 8.11
CA ALA A 251 10.83 3.72 8.83
C ALA A 251 11.84 4.39 7.88
N VAL A 252 12.22 3.72 6.79
CA VAL A 252 13.10 4.27 5.76
C VAL A 252 12.43 5.43 5.03
N GLY A 253 11.16 5.28 4.65
CA GLY A 253 10.36 6.32 3.99
C GLY A 253 10.27 7.59 4.83
N GLY A 254 9.96 7.47 6.13
CA GLY A 254 9.95 8.61 7.05
C GLY A 254 11.31 9.31 7.20
N SER A 255 12.42 8.56 7.12
CA SER A 255 13.77 9.14 7.12
C SER A 255 14.07 9.89 5.82
N MET A 256 13.62 9.38 4.68
CA MET A 256 13.75 10.05 3.38
C MET A 256 12.89 11.32 3.29
N ASP A 257 11.65 11.28 3.77
CA ASP A 257 10.76 12.46 3.87
C ASP A 257 11.44 13.60 4.65
N GLU A 258 12.08 13.28 5.78
CA GLU A 258 12.80 14.27 6.59
C GLU A 258 14.04 14.81 5.86
N ILE A 259 14.79 13.95 5.15
CA ILE A 259 15.92 14.39 4.31
C ILE A 259 15.43 15.32 3.19
N ASN A 260 14.31 15.00 2.54
CA ASN A 260 13.70 15.82 1.49
C ASN A 260 13.34 17.21 2.04
N HIS A 261 12.68 17.25 3.21
CA HIS A 261 12.33 18.50 3.89
C HIS A 261 13.57 19.33 4.24
N LEU A 262 14.56 18.75 4.91
CA LEU A 262 15.80 19.42 5.31
C LEU A 262 16.60 19.94 4.10
N SER A 263 16.54 19.23 2.97
CA SER A 263 17.22 19.60 1.74
C SER A 263 16.43 20.56 0.85
N ASN A 264 15.27 21.04 1.31
CA ASN A 264 14.37 21.89 0.53
C ASN A 264 14.04 21.27 -0.84
N GLY A 265 13.59 20.02 -0.84
CA GLY A 265 13.34 19.25 -2.05
C GLY A 265 14.60 19.02 -2.87
N PHE A 266 15.71 18.72 -2.20
CA PHE A 266 17.04 18.54 -2.80
C PHE A 266 17.54 19.76 -3.60
N THR A 267 17.19 20.96 -3.16
CA THR A 267 17.64 22.22 -3.77
C THR A 267 18.87 22.76 -3.04
N PRO A 268 20.08 22.64 -3.60
CA PRO A 268 21.30 23.06 -2.91
C PRO A 268 21.39 24.59 -2.82
N PRO A 269 21.96 25.15 -1.72
CA PRO A 269 22.13 26.59 -1.56
C PRO A 269 23.13 27.17 -2.58
N GLU A 270 23.18 28.50 -2.70
CA GLU A 270 24.02 29.18 -3.69
C GLU A 270 25.52 28.89 -3.48
N ASP A 271 25.96 28.83 -2.23
CA ASP A 271 27.34 28.54 -1.83
C ASP A 271 27.69 27.05 -1.84
N ALA A 272 26.76 26.17 -2.23
CA ALA A 272 26.99 24.73 -2.30
C ALA A 272 28.10 24.38 -3.30
N CYS A 273 29.12 23.66 -2.80
CA CYS A 273 30.19 23.14 -3.64
C CYS A 273 29.69 22.00 -4.56
N SER A 274 30.56 21.55 -5.48
CA SER A 274 30.22 20.47 -6.42
C SER A 274 29.81 19.16 -5.73
N SER A 275 30.47 18.78 -4.63
CA SER A 275 30.11 17.58 -3.86
C SER A 275 28.75 17.71 -3.18
N TYR A 276 28.42 18.90 -2.66
CA TYR A 276 27.11 19.15 -2.04
C TYR A 276 25.98 19.09 -3.08
N ARG A 277 26.17 19.71 -4.26
CA ARG A 277 25.22 19.61 -5.37
C ARG A 277 25.06 18.19 -5.91
N ALA A 278 26.15 17.42 -5.95
CA ALA A 278 26.13 16.02 -6.37
C ALA A 278 25.37 15.13 -5.36
N LEU A 279 25.58 15.35 -4.05
CA LEU A 279 24.85 14.66 -3.00
C LEU A 279 23.34 14.83 -3.17
N TYR A 280 22.85 16.07 -3.27
CA TYR A 280 21.42 16.34 -3.39
C TYR A 280 20.80 15.75 -4.65
N ARG A 281 21.51 15.84 -5.80
CA ARG A 281 21.06 15.17 -7.02
C ARG A 281 20.93 13.66 -6.83
N LYS A 282 21.93 13.03 -6.18
CA LYS A 282 21.94 11.58 -5.97
C LYS A 282 20.91 11.15 -4.92
N LEU A 283 20.65 11.94 -3.89
CA LEU A 283 19.57 11.70 -2.93
C LEU A 283 18.20 11.75 -3.61
N ASN A 284 17.96 12.72 -4.50
CA ASN A 284 16.73 12.79 -5.27
C ASN A 284 16.54 11.56 -6.19
N GLU A 285 17.61 11.17 -6.90
CA GLU A 285 17.59 9.96 -7.74
C GLU A 285 17.32 8.70 -6.91
N PHE A 286 17.94 8.59 -5.74
CA PHE A 286 17.79 7.48 -4.82
C PHE A 286 16.38 7.40 -4.20
N GLU A 287 15.80 8.53 -3.82
CA GLU A 287 14.41 8.61 -3.34
C GLU A 287 13.43 8.11 -4.40
N GLN A 288 13.62 8.55 -5.66
CA GLN A 288 12.76 8.12 -6.77
C GLN A 288 12.84 6.61 -7.02
N ASP A 289 14.04 6.03 -6.98
CA ASP A 289 14.20 4.57 -7.10
C ASP A 289 13.55 3.84 -5.92
N LEU A 290 13.78 4.28 -4.68
CA LEU A 290 13.16 3.69 -3.49
C LEU A 290 11.63 3.75 -3.52
N HIS A 291 11.04 4.86 -3.96
CA HIS A 291 9.59 4.97 -4.10
C HIS A 291 9.05 3.96 -5.09
N GLN A 292 9.72 3.78 -6.24
CA GLN A 292 9.31 2.77 -7.22
C GLN A 292 9.48 1.36 -6.67
N HIS A 293 10.65 1.05 -6.10
CA HIS A 293 10.98 -0.23 -5.49
C HIS A 293 9.91 -0.63 -4.47
N ILE A 294 9.72 0.19 -3.44
CA ILE A 294 8.77 -0.09 -2.35
C ILE A 294 7.33 -0.15 -2.88
N HIS A 295 6.98 0.65 -3.90
CA HIS A 295 5.67 0.55 -4.52
C HIS A 295 5.42 -0.81 -5.17
N LEU A 296 6.40 -1.31 -5.95
CA LEU A 296 6.31 -2.64 -6.58
C LEU A 296 6.16 -3.74 -5.53
N GLU A 297 6.77 -3.59 -4.37
CA GLU A 297 6.65 -4.54 -3.27
C GLU A 297 5.31 -4.45 -2.55
N ASN A 298 5.03 -3.31 -1.92
CA ASN A 298 3.87 -3.12 -1.04
C ASN A 298 2.54 -3.19 -1.79
N ASN A 299 2.49 -2.70 -3.03
CA ASN A 299 1.22 -2.54 -3.74
C ASN A 299 1.00 -3.60 -4.83
N ILE A 300 2.03 -4.39 -5.18
CA ILE A 300 1.92 -5.40 -6.25
C ILE A 300 2.42 -6.77 -5.77
N LEU A 301 3.70 -6.89 -5.42
CA LEU A 301 4.32 -8.18 -5.15
C LEU A 301 3.73 -8.84 -3.90
N PHE A 302 3.73 -8.14 -2.77
CA PHE A 302 3.30 -8.71 -1.49
C PHE A 302 1.80 -9.04 -1.44
N PRO A 303 0.88 -8.15 -1.88
CA PRO A 303 -0.54 -8.48 -1.88
C PRO A 303 -0.85 -9.71 -2.76
N LYS A 304 -0.21 -9.82 -3.93
CA LYS A 304 -0.38 -10.98 -4.81
C LYS A 304 0.21 -12.24 -4.24
N ALA A 305 1.37 -12.16 -3.58
CA ALA A 305 1.98 -13.32 -2.95
C ALA A 305 1.14 -13.86 -1.79
N ILE A 306 0.59 -12.98 -0.94
CA ILE A 306 -0.35 -13.35 0.14
C ILE A 306 -1.59 -14.03 -0.45
N GLN A 307 -2.18 -13.44 -1.48
CA GLN A 307 -3.36 -14.01 -2.14
C GLN A 307 -3.05 -15.38 -2.75
N LEU A 308 -1.89 -15.53 -3.39
CA LEU A 308 -1.47 -16.78 -4.01
C LEU A 308 -1.18 -17.88 -2.97
N GLU A 309 -0.57 -17.55 -1.83
CA GLU A 309 -0.38 -18.48 -0.72
C GLU A 309 -1.74 -19.02 -0.23
N LYS A 310 -2.73 -18.14 -0.03
CA LYS A 310 -4.08 -18.53 0.38
C LYS A 310 -4.75 -19.46 -0.64
N GLU A 311 -4.62 -19.17 -1.92
CA GLU A 311 -5.17 -20.03 -3.00
C GLU A 311 -4.55 -21.42 -3.04
N LEU A 312 -3.25 -21.54 -2.74
CA LEU A 312 -2.52 -22.81 -2.79
C LEU A 312 -2.70 -23.66 -1.52
N LEU A 313 -3.11 -23.04 -0.41
CA LEU A 313 -3.37 -23.71 0.87
C LEU A 313 -4.85 -24.05 1.11
N ALA A 314 -5.76 -23.53 0.29
CA ALA A 314 -7.19 -23.84 0.31
C ALA A 314 -7.50 -25.24 -0.28
#